data_AF-A0A3S4H7B6-F1
#
_entry.id   AF-A0A3S4H7B6-F1
#
_cell.length_a   1.000
_cell.length_b   1.000
_cell.length_c   1.000
_cell.angle_alpha   90.00
_cell.angle_beta   90.00
_cell.angle_gamma   90.00
#
_symmetry.space_group_name_H-M   'P 1'
#
loop_
_entity.id
_entity.type
_entity.pdbx_description
1 polymer ?
#
loop_
_entity_poly.entity_id
_entity_poly.type
_entity_poly.pdbx_seq_one_letter_code
_entity_poly.pdbx_strand_id
1 'polypeptide(L)'
;MLFLLVVAVGLYYVKWQPYYGKAFVAAENHSIGGSILADGALNPWMAAWQYALTYFTAVWKAALLGVLVGSLVQVLIPRDWLARTLGHQRFSGTLLGR
;
A
#
# COMPACT_ATOMS: atom_id res chain seq x y z
N MET A 1 12.25 -10.22 -12.50
CA MET A 1 11.80 -11.22 -11.51
C MET A 1 11.84 -10.70 -10.08
N LEU A 2 12.93 -10.08 -9.62
CA LEU A 2 13.05 -9.54 -8.25
C LEU A 2 11.90 -8.60 -7.85
N PHE A 3 11.50 -7.66 -8.71
CA PHE A 3 10.36 -6.77 -8.44
C PHE A 3 9.06 -7.52 -8.18
N LEU A 4 8.71 -8.48 -9.03
CA LEU A 4 7.48 -9.27 -8.89
C LEU A 4 7.49 -10.08 -7.59
N LEU A 5 8.66 -10.59 -7.19
CA LEU A 5 8.83 -11.25 -5.89
C LEU A 5 8.60 -10.29 -4.72
N VAL A 6 9.19 -9.08 -4.75
CA VAL A 6 9.00 -8.07 -3.71
C VAL A 6 7.53 -7.67 -3.59
N VAL A 7 6.85 -7.46 -4.72
CA VAL A 7 5.42 -7.15 -4.76
C VAL A 7 4.59 -8.30 -4.20
N ALA A 8 4.80 -9.54 -4.68
CA ALA A 8 4.02 -10.69 -4.27
C ALA A 8 4.17 -11.01 -2.78
N VAL A 9 5.42 -11.10 -2.29
CA VAL A 9 5.73 -11.39 -0.89
C VAL A 9 5.29 -10.24 0.02
N GLY A 10 5.56 -9.00 -0.40
CA GLY A 10 5.14 -7.82 0.36
C GLY A 10 3.62 -7.73 0.51
N LEU A 11 2.88 -7.93 -0.58
CA LEU A 11 1.41 -7.92 -0.54
C LEU A 11 0.88 -9.09 0.30
N TYR A 12 1.47 -10.28 0.22
CA TYR A 12 1.09 -11.40 1.08
C TYR A 12 1.28 -11.05 2.56
N TYR A 13 2.42 -10.50 2.94
CA TYR A 13 2.72 -10.15 4.33
C TYR A 13 1.82 -9.03 4.87
N VAL A 14 1.62 -7.97 4.09
CA VAL A 14 0.82 -6.81 4.52
C VAL A 14 -0.67 -7.11 4.50
N LYS A 15 -1.15 -7.77 3.43
CA LYS A 15 -2.58 -8.00 3.21
C LYS A 15 -3.01 -9.33 3.81
N TRP A 16 -2.41 -10.45 3.43
CA TRP A 16 -2.99 -11.77 3.68
C TRP A 16 -2.65 -12.36 5.06
N GLN A 17 -1.40 -12.23 5.50
CA GLN A 17 -0.94 -12.71 6.81
C GLN A 17 -1.82 -12.25 8.00
N PRO A 18 -2.23 -10.97 8.12
CA PRO A 18 -3.06 -10.53 9.24
C PRO A 18 -4.50 -11.05 9.23
N TYR A 19 -5.05 -11.46 8.07
CA TYR A 19 -6.39 -12.07 8.01
C TYR A 19 -6.39 -13.56 8.34
N TYR A 20 -5.31 -14.28 8.00
CA TYR A 20 -5.20 -15.70 8.33
C TYR A 20 -5.36 -15.94 9.84
N GLY A 21 -4.65 -15.18 10.68
CA GLY A 21 -4.79 -15.30 12.13
C GLY A 21 -6.20 -14.98 12.64
N LYS A 22 -6.87 -13.97 12.06
CA LYS A 22 -8.24 -13.59 12.47
C LYS A 22 -9.28 -14.64 12.11
N ALA A 23 -9.14 -15.32 10.97
CA ALA A 23 -10.08 -16.34 10.54
C ALA A 23 -10.08 -17.56 11.48
N PHE A 24 -8.90 -18.02 11.91
CA PHE A 24 -8.79 -19.15 12.85
C PHE A 24 -9.25 -18.77 14.27
N VAL A 25 -8.84 -17.60 14.77
CA VAL A 25 -9.24 -17.12 16.11
C VAL A 25 -10.76 -16.90 16.18
N ALA A 26 -11.39 -16.40 15.12
CA ALA A 26 -12.84 -16.21 15.07
C ALA A 26 -13.60 -17.54 14.95
N ALA A 27 -13.05 -18.52 14.23
CA ALA A 27 -13.62 -19.86 14.13
C ALA A 27 -13.58 -20.62 15.47
N GLU A 28 -12.53 -20.41 16.28
CA GLU A 28 -12.36 -21.08 17.57
C GLU A 28 -13.16 -20.39 18.70
N ASN A 29 -13.25 -19.06 18.69
CA ASN A 29 -13.91 -18.30 19.77
C ASN A 29 -15.35 -17.84 19.46
N HIS A 30 -15.89 -18.20 18.29
CA HIS A 30 -17.20 -17.73 17.80
C HIS A 30 -17.41 -16.22 17.90
N SER A 31 -16.32 -15.44 17.80
CA SER A 31 -16.30 -14.01 18.02
C SER A 31 -15.40 -13.34 16.98
N ILE A 32 -15.89 -12.27 16.37
CA ILE A 32 -15.19 -11.53 15.29
C ILE A 32 -14.11 -10.58 15.88
N GLY A 33 -13.94 -10.58 17.21
CA GLY A 33 -13.05 -9.70 17.95
C GLY A 33 -13.78 -8.53 18.59
N GLY A 34 -13.22 -8.00 19.68
CA GLY A 34 -13.79 -6.86 20.40
C GLY A 34 -13.81 -5.58 19.57
N SER A 35 -14.81 -4.72 19.80
CA SER A 35 -14.88 -3.41 19.13
C SER A 35 -13.70 -2.55 19.54
N ILE A 36 -13.05 -1.93 18.55
CA ILE A 36 -11.94 -0.98 18.73
C ILE A 36 -12.35 0.26 19.55
N LEU A 37 -13.66 0.47 19.75
CA LEU A 37 -14.26 1.54 20.53
C LEU A 37 -14.80 1.06 21.89
N ALA A 38 -14.81 -0.25 22.17
CA ALA A 38 -15.47 -0.79 23.36
C ALA A 38 -14.60 -0.81 24.61
N ASP A 39 -13.31 -0.50 24.52
CA ASP A 39 -12.51 -0.31 25.73
C ASP A 39 -12.92 1.01 26.38
N GLY A 40 -13.57 0.89 27.54
CA GLY A 40 -13.99 1.97 28.42
C GLY A 40 -12.80 2.77 28.94
N ALA A 41 -12.13 3.49 28.04
CA ALA A 41 -11.05 4.38 28.39
C ALA A 41 -11.60 5.44 29.35
N LEU A 42 -10.90 5.59 30.49
CA LEU A 42 -11.27 6.51 31.57
C LEU A 42 -11.41 7.98 31.12
N ASN A 43 -10.84 8.34 29.95
CA ASN A 43 -10.88 9.68 29.36
C ASN A 43 -10.98 9.61 27.81
N PRO A 44 -11.85 10.43 27.16
CA PRO A 44 -11.99 10.51 25.70
C PRO A 44 -10.69 10.76 24.91
N TRP A 45 -9.77 11.57 25.43
CA TRP A 45 -8.48 11.83 24.78
C TRP A 45 -7.60 10.57 24.71
N MET A 46 -7.64 9.75 25.76
CA MET A 46 -6.90 8.50 25.77
C MET A 46 -7.51 7.48 24.80
N ALA A 47 -8.85 7.43 24.70
CA ALA A 47 -9.53 6.63 23.68
C ALA A 47 -9.12 7.03 22.26
N ALA A 48 -9.09 8.33 21.96
CA ALA A 48 -8.69 8.85 20.65
C ALA A 48 -7.23 8.51 20.31
N TRP A 49 -6.32 8.60 21.29
CA TRP A 49 -4.92 8.22 21.11
C TRP A 49 -4.76 6.72 20.85
N GLN A 50 -5.44 5.86 21.61
CA GLN A 50 -5.40 4.40 21.41
C GLN A 50 -6.00 4.00 20.07
N TYR A 51 -7.10 4.64 19.67
CA TYR A 51 -7.69 4.47 18.34
C TYR A 51 -6.70 4.85 17.24
N ALA A 52 -6.06 6.01 17.36
CA ALA A 52 -5.07 6.48 16.38
C ALA A 52 -3.89 5.51 16.25
N LEU A 53 -3.34 5.02 17.38
CA LEU A 53 -2.27 4.01 17.37
C LEU A 53 -2.71 2.69 16.74
N THR A 54 -3.90 2.19 17.09
CA THR A 54 -4.43 0.94 16.55
C THR A 54 -4.63 1.03 15.03
N TYR A 55 -5.20 2.15 14.56
CA TYR A 55 -5.42 2.37 13.14
C TYR A 55 -4.09 2.58 12.39
N PHE A 56 -3.16 3.33 12.98
CA PHE A 56 -1.84 3.56 12.40
C PHE A 56 -1.03 2.26 12.26
N THR A 57 -1.00 1.44 13.31
CA THR A 57 -0.29 0.14 13.32
C THR A 57 -0.89 -0.86 12.32
N ALA A 58 -2.17 -0.73 11.97
CA ALA A 58 -2.80 -1.52 10.93
C ALA A 58 -2.35 -1.14 9.51
N VAL A 59 -1.93 0.11 9.27
CA VAL A 59 -1.71 0.64 7.91
C VAL A 59 -0.22 0.86 7.57
N TRP A 60 0.64 1.21 8.53
CA TRP A 60 2.02 1.65 8.25
C TRP A 60 2.86 0.65 7.42
N LYS A 61 2.68 -0.67 7.63
CA LYS A 61 3.38 -1.70 6.84
C LYS A 61 3.03 -1.62 5.34
N ALA A 62 1.77 -1.28 5.02
CA ALA A 62 1.33 -1.09 3.64
C ALA A 62 1.94 0.17 3.01
N ALA A 63 2.04 1.25 3.78
CA ALA A 63 2.69 2.48 3.33
C ALA A 63 4.16 2.24 2.99
N LEU A 64 4.90 1.53 3.85
CA LEU A 64 6.30 1.16 3.58
C LEU A 64 6.44 0.30 2.33
N LEU A 65 5.58 -0.71 2.16
CA LEU A 65 5.58 -1.51 0.94
C LEU A 65 5.31 -0.64 -0.30
N GLY A 66 4.36 0.28 -0.22
CA GLY A 66 4.04 1.21 -1.31
C GLY A 66 5.24 2.07 -1.70
N VAL A 67 5.98 2.61 -0.72
CA VAL A 67 7.21 3.38 -0.96
C VAL A 67 8.29 2.51 -1.62
N LEU A 68 8.48 1.28 -1.13
CA LEU A 68 9.46 0.34 -1.70
C LEU A 68 9.10 -0.06 -3.14
N VAL A 69 7.82 -0.35 -3.41
CA VAL A 69 7.36 -0.66 -4.76
C VAL A 69 7.48 0.55 -5.67
N GLY A 70 7.09 1.74 -5.20
CA GLY A 70 7.21 2.98 -5.95
C GLY A 70 8.65 3.34 -6.31
N SER A 71 9.61 3.10 -5.41
CA SER A 71 11.04 3.29 -5.73
C SER A 71 11.54 2.24 -6.73
N LEU A 72 11.09 0.99 -6.63
CA LEU A 72 11.46 -0.07 -7.57
C LEU A 72 10.79 0.06 -8.95
N VAL A 73 9.65 0.74 -9.07
CA VAL A 73 9.02 1.04 -10.37
C VAL A 73 9.97 1.84 -11.26
N GLN A 74 10.78 2.74 -10.70
CA GLN A 74 11.78 3.49 -11.47
C GLN A 74 12.87 2.60 -12.07
N VAL A 75 13.11 1.42 -11.49
CA VAL A 75 14.04 0.40 -12.03
C VAL A 75 13.40 -0.34 -13.21
N LEU A 76 12.07 -0.44 -13.22
CA LEU A 76 11.30 -1.14 -14.25
C LEU A 76 10.92 -0.26 -15.44
N ILE A 77 10.73 1.04 -15.22
CA ILE A 77 10.44 2.02 -16.27
C ILE A 77 11.74 2.78 -16.58
N PRO A 78 12.42 2.47 -17.70
CA PRO A 78 13.60 3.21 -18.11
C PRO A 78 13.23 4.66 -18.34
N ARG A 79 14.00 5.60 -17.79
CA ARG A 79 13.79 7.05 -18.00
C ARG A 79 13.76 7.41 -19.49
N ASP A 80 14.53 6.68 -20.29
CA ASP A 80 14.58 6.84 -21.75
C ASP A 80 13.30 6.35 -22.45
N TRP A 81 12.57 5.42 -21.84
CA TRP A 81 11.28 4.95 -22.38
C TRP A 81 10.24 6.06 -22.28
N LEU A 82 10.16 6.74 -21.12
CA LEU A 82 9.33 7.93 -20.94
C LEU A 82 9.70 9.04 -21.92
N ALA A 83 11.00 9.32 -22.10
CA ALA A 83 11.47 10.30 -23.07
C ALA A 83 11.14 9.91 -24.52
N ARG A 84 11.13 8.62 -24.87
CA ARG A 84 10.81 8.14 -26.21
C ARG A 84 9.31 8.13 -26.49
N THR A 85 8.47 7.79 -25.49
CA THR A 85 7.01 7.75 -25.65
C THR A 85 6.35 9.11 -25.53
N LEU A 86 6.90 10.02 -24.70
CA LEU A 86 6.39 11.39 -24.52
C LEU A 86 7.15 12.43 -25.35
N GLY A 87 8.39 12.13 -25.76
CA GLY A 87 9.26 13.02 -26.53
C GLY A 87 9.31 12.75 -28.04
N HIS A 88 8.55 11.78 -28.57
CA HIS A 88 8.16 11.82 -29.99
C HIS A 88 7.14 12.94 -30.19
N GLN A 89 7.66 14.16 -30.18
CA GLN A 89 7.01 15.30 -30.79
C GLN A 89 6.80 14.95 -32.27
N ARG A 90 5.61 14.45 -32.59
CA ARG A 90 5.05 14.39 -33.94
C ARG A 90 4.77 15.83 -34.41
N PHE A 91 5.81 16.66 -34.44
CA PHE A 91 5.85 18.00 -35.00
C PHE A 91 6.65 18.01 -36.31
N SER A 92 6.71 16.88 -37.02
CA SER A 92 7.07 16.86 -38.44
C SER A 92 5.78 16.81 -39.23
N GLY A 93 5.28 17.98 -39.62
CA GLY A 93 4.02 18.08 -40.36
C GLY A 93 3.56 19.51 -40.59
N THR A 94 4.17 20.15 -41.59
CA THR A 94 3.54 21.20 -42.42
C THR A 94 3.55 22.66 -41.91
N LEU A 95 4.71 23.33 -41.86
CA LEU A 95 4.79 24.80 -42.02
C LEU A 95 6.10 25.26 -42.70
N LEU A 96 6.67 24.43 -43.59
CA LEU A 96 7.46 24.95 -44.72
C LEU A 96 6.50 25.08 -45.90
N GLY A 97 5.56 26.01 -45.74
CA GLY A 97 4.85 26.61 -46.85
C GLY A 97 5.79 27.60 -47.53
N ARG A 98 5.84 27.52 -48.86
CA ARG A 98 6.39 28.55 -49.73
C ARG A 98 5.78 29.92 -49.46
#